data_AF-A0A7X8EUU1-F1
#
_entry.id   AF-A0A7X8EUU1-F1
#
_cell.length_a   1.000
_cell.length_b   1.000
_cell.length_c   1.000
_cell.angle_alpha   90.00
_cell.angle_beta   90.00
_cell.angle_gamma   90.00
#
_symmetry.space_group_name_H-M   'P 1'
#
loop_
_entity.id
_entity.type
_entity.pdbx_description
1 polymer ?
#
loop_
_entity_poly.entity_id
_entity_poly.type
_entity_poly.pdbx_seq_one_letter_code
_entity_poly.pdbx_strand_id
1 'polypeptide(L)'
;MVMSLLNLIRKHTESLYDGRCIITEFDSQEGLINNTVATVVAEDIPCRVSYKSIPHSEQTATATAVTQSIKLFLSPDITVKAGSQIIVTQNGVTTAYKASGEPAVYVSHQEVELVLKERWA
;
A
#
# COMPACT_ATOMS: atom_id res chain seq x y z
N MET A 1 -24.18 22.23 0.93
CA MET A 1 -23.55 22.53 -0.38
C MET A 1 -22.06 22.17 -0.44
N VAL A 2 -21.33 22.04 0.67
CA VAL A 2 -19.89 21.67 0.70
C VAL A 2 -19.62 20.19 0.35
N MET A 3 -20.54 19.27 0.65
CA MET A 3 -20.42 17.83 0.29
C MET A 3 -20.30 17.58 -1.22
N SER A 4 -20.87 18.46 -2.07
CA SER A 4 -20.83 18.27 -3.53
C SER A 4 -19.42 18.38 -4.11
N LEU A 5 -18.61 19.31 -3.61
CA LEU A 5 -17.26 19.54 -4.12
C LEU A 5 -16.31 18.44 -3.68
N LEU A 6 -16.37 18.05 -2.40
CA LEU A 6 -15.53 16.99 -1.84
C LEU A 6 -15.80 15.64 -2.52
N ASN A 7 -17.06 15.33 -2.82
CA ASN A 7 -17.43 14.15 -3.58
C ASN A 7 -16.89 14.18 -5.01
N LEU A 8 -16.85 15.35 -5.65
CA LEU A 8 -16.27 15.48 -7.00
C LEU A 8 -14.76 15.25 -6.99
N ILE A 9 -14.06 15.81 -6.00
CA ILE A 9 -12.62 15.59 -5.82
C ILE A 9 -12.35 14.10 -5.60
N ARG A 10 -13.08 13.46 -4.67
CA ARG A 10 -12.96 12.02 -4.42
C ARG A 10 -13.17 11.20 -5.68
N LYS A 11 -14.27 11.43 -6.40
CA LYS A 11 -14.57 10.72 -7.65
C LYS A 11 -13.46 10.88 -8.69
N HIS A 12 -12.90 12.08 -8.82
CA HIS A 12 -11.81 12.32 -9.76
C HIS A 12 -10.51 11.63 -9.31
N THR A 13 -10.16 11.71 -8.02
CA THR A 13 -9.00 11.00 -7.46
C THR A 13 -9.12 9.49 -7.67
N GLU A 14 -10.26 8.90 -7.34
CA GLU A 14 -10.51 7.46 -7.51
C GLU A 14 -10.53 7.05 -9.00
N SER A 15 -10.85 7.95 -9.92
CA SER A 15 -10.75 7.66 -11.37
C SER A 15 -9.32 7.47 -11.87
N LEU A 16 -8.30 7.87 -11.09
CA LEU A 16 -6.88 7.68 -11.39
C LEU A 16 -6.36 6.31 -10.89
N TYR A 17 -7.19 5.54 -10.21
CA TYR A 17 -6.84 4.21 -9.71
C TYR A 17 -6.81 3.22 -10.88
N ASP A 18 -5.60 2.92 -11.34
CA ASP A 18 -5.27 2.01 -12.43
C ASP A 18 -4.78 0.64 -11.93
N GLY A 19 -4.84 0.41 -10.63
CA GLY A 19 -4.49 -0.84 -9.98
C GLY A 19 -5.61 -1.43 -9.12
N ARG A 20 -5.37 -2.66 -8.68
CA ARG A 20 -6.15 -3.40 -7.69
C ARG A 20 -5.25 -3.94 -6.60
N CYS A 21 -5.68 -3.89 -5.34
CA CYS A 21 -4.92 -4.46 -4.25
C CYS A 21 -5.72 -5.43 -3.39
N ILE A 22 -4.97 -6.33 -2.76
CA ILE A 22 -5.41 -7.23 -1.70
C ILE A 22 -4.65 -6.83 -0.44
N ILE A 23 -5.37 -6.70 0.66
CA ILE A 23 -4.83 -6.33 1.97
C ILE A 23 -4.90 -7.56 2.87
N THR A 24 -3.74 -7.95 3.39
CA THR A 24 -3.60 -9.06 4.33
C THR A 24 -3.01 -8.55 5.64
N GLU A 25 -3.71 -8.80 6.74
CA GLU A 25 -3.26 -8.50 8.10
C GLU A 25 -2.71 -9.74 8.78
N PHE A 26 -1.87 -9.52 9.79
CA PHE A 26 -1.17 -10.56 10.52
C PHE A 26 -1.45 -10.39 12.01
N ASP A 27 -2.26 -11.28 12.58
CA ASP A 27 -2.59 -11.28 14.00
C ASP A 27 -1.84 -12.41 14.73
N SER A 28 -1.30 -12.10 15.91
CA SER A 28 -0.71 -13.10 16.80
C SER A 28 -1.80 -13.78 17.61
N GLN A 29 -1.87 -15.11 17.56
CA GLN A 29 -2.74 -15.86 18.48
C GLN A 29 -2.03 -16.08 19.82
N GLU A 30 -2.73 -15.74 20.91
CA GLU A 30 -2.22 -16.01 22.26
C GLU A 30 -2.09 -17.51 22.52
N GLY A 31 -0.97 -17.92 23.13
CA GLY A 31 -0.77 -19.28 23.65
C GLY A 31 0.06 -20.23 22.78
N LEU A 32 0.49 -19.83 21.58
CA LEU A 32 1.38 -20.64 20.73
C LEU A 32 2.59 -19.87 20.24
N ILE A 33 3.76 -20.50 20.32
CA ILE A 33 5.02 -19.97 19.78
C ILE A 33 4.93 -20.00 18.25
N ASN A 34 5.16 -18.87 17.57
CA ASN A 34 5.09 -18.68 16.10
C ASN A 34 3.69 -18.71 15.45
N ASN A 35 2.62 -18.38 16.16
CA ASN A 35 1.27 -18.38 15.58
C ASN A 35 0.81 -17.02 15.02
N THR A 36 1.49 -16.55 13.99
CA THR A 36 1.00 -15.43 13.17
C THR A 36 0.02 -15.96 12.12
N VAL A 37 -1.23 -15.55 12.20
CA VAL A 37 -2.24 -15.90 11.18
C VAL A 37 -2.38 -14.76 10.18
N ALA A 38 -2.25 -15.10 8.90
CA ALA A 38 -2.48 -14.19 7.80
C ALA A 38 -3.97 -14.23 7.41
N THR A 39 -4.64 -13.09 7.51
CA THR A 39 -6.06 -12.94 7.17
C THR A 39 -6.20 -11.91 6.06
N VAL A 40 -6.86 -12.28 4.96
CA VAL A 40 -7.23 -11.32 3.93
C VAL A 40 -8.42 -10.51 4.44
N VAL A 41 -8.22 -9.21 4.62
CA VAL A 41 -9.23 -8.30 5.19
C VAL A 41 -9.96 -7.48 4.12
N ALA A 42 -9.35 -7.34 2.94
CA ALA A 42 -9.97 -6.68 1.79
C ALA A 42 -9.39 -7.22 0.47
N GLU A 43 -10.25 -7.40 -0.52
CA GLU A 43 -9.91 -7.94 -1.84
C GLU A 43 -10.41 -7.02 -2.96
N ASP A 44 -9.72 -7.04 -4.10
CA ASP A 44 -10.05 -6.30 -5.31
C ASP A 44 -10.28 -4.78 -5.09
N ILE A 45 -9.50 -4.16 -4.19
CA ILE A 45 -9.66 -2.75 -3.85
C ILE A 45 -9.02 -1.87 -4.94
N PRO A 46 -9.76 -0.92 -5.54
CA PRO A 46 -9.20 0.08 -6.43
C PRO A 46 -8.11 0.89 -5.73
N CYS A 47 -6.93 0.96 -6.35
CA CYS A 47 -5.81 1.71 -5.81
C CYS A 47 -4.89 2.23 -6.91
N ARG A 48 -3.91 3.04 -6.52
CA ARG A 48 -2.80 3.47 -7.35
C ARG A 48 -1.51 3.41 -6.54
N VAL A 49 -0.49 2.77 -7.08
CA VAL A 49 0.88 2.88 -6.58
C VAL A 49 1.62 3.94 -7.38
N SER A 50 2.29 4.84 -6.67
CA SER A 50 3.17 5.86 -7.23
C SER A 50 4.59 5.70 -6.67
N TYR A 51 5.57 5.96 -7.52
CA TYR A 51 6.99 5.92 -7.18
C TYR A 51 7.52 7.34 -7.21
N LYS A 52 7.99 7.84 -6.07
CA LYS A 52 8.55 9.20 -5.99
C LYS A 52 9.94 9.29 -6.62
N SER A 53 10.70 8.20 -6.57
CA SER A 53 12.04 8.08 -7.15
C SER A 53 12.19 6.73 -7.85
N ILE A 54 12.70 6.76 -9.09
CA ILE A 54 13.20 5.58 -9.78
C ILE A 54 14.72 5.65 -9.68
N PRO A 55 15.32 4.91 -8.74
CA PRO A 55 16.73 5.00 -8.54
C PRO A 55 17.50 4.38 -9.70
N HIS A 56 18.59 5.03 -10.07
CA HIS A 56 19.57 4.49 -11.00
C HIS A 56 20.50 3.55 -10.23
N SER A 57 20.67 2.32 -10.72
CA SER A 57 21.60 1.36 -10.14
C SER A 57 23.04 1.79 -10.44
N GLU A 58 23.63 2.63 -9.60
CA GLU A 58 25.09 2.76 -9.59
C GLU A 58 25.67 1.58 -8.80
N GLN A 59 26.25 0.64 -9.54
CA GLN A 59 26.97 -0.51 -9.02
C GLN A 59 28.20 -0.02 -8.24
N THR A 60 28.01 0.33 -6.98
CA THR A 60 29.10 0.55 -6.02
C THR A 60 28.86 -0.34 -4.82
N ALA A 61 29.93 -1.05 -4.44
CA ALA A 61 29.94 -2.04 -3.38
C ALA A 61 29.77 -1.38 -2.00
N THR A 62 28.56 -0.97 -1.68
CA THR A 62 28.11 -0.69 -0.31
C THR A 62 26.59 -0.82 -0.34
N ALA A 63 25.99 -1.48 0.65
CA ALA A 63 24.54 -1.67 0.76
C ALA A 63 23.83 -0.34 1.04
N THR A 64 23.89 0.58 0.10
CA THR A 64 23.13 1.82 0.13
C THR A 64 21.71 1.42 -0.22
N ALA A 65 20.88 1.27 0.81
CA ALA A 65 19.45 1.03 0.70
C ALA A 65 18.84 2.16 -0.13
N VAL A 66 18.78 1.91 -1.42
CA VAL A 66 18.16 2.78 -2.39
C VAL A 66 16.70 2.93 -1.98
N THR A 67 16.39 4.01 -1.27
CA THR A 67 15.11 4.19 -0.60
C THR A 67 14.12 4.70 -1.63
N GLN A 68 13.60 3.78 -2.44
CA GLN A 68 12.42 4.05 -3.27
C GLN A 68 11.28 4.44 -2.32
N SER A 69 10.83 5.70 -2.36
CA SER A 69 9.59 6.07 -1.66
C SER A 69 8.43 5.62 -2.54
N ILE A 70 7.78 4.54 -2.13
CA ILE A 70 6.64 3.92 -2.81
C ILE A 70 5.41 4.27 -2.00
N LYS A 71 4.39 4.82 -2.66
CA LYS A 71 3.17 5.27 -2.00
C LYS A 71 1.96 4.63 -2.64
N LEU A 72 1.09 4.09 -1.80
CA LEU A 72 -0.22 3.59 -2.18
C LEU A 72 -1.27 4.68 -1.95
N PHE A 73 -2.13 4.87 -2.92
CA PHE A 73 -3.33 5.69 -2.84
C PHE A 73 -4.56 4.79 -2.95
N LEU A 74 -5.51 4.94 -2.04
CA LEU A 74 -6.78 4.21 -2.05
C LEU A 74 -7.88 5.02 -1.35
N SER A 75 -9.12 4.54 -1.43
CA SER A 75 -10.27 5.15 -0.74
C SER A 75 -9.98 5.33 0.75
N PRO A 76 -10.39 6.46 1.37
CA PRO A 76 -10.17 6.70 2.79
C PRO A 76 -11.03 5.81 3.70
N ASP A 77 -12.01 5.08 3.14
CA ASP A 77 -12.91 4.20 3.90
C ASP A 77 -12.31 2.81 4.13
N ILE A 78 -11.17 2.50 3.51
CA ILE A 78 -10.49 1.22 3.65
C ILE A 78 -9.55 1.27 4.84
N THR A 79 -9.64 0.31 5.75
CA THR A 79 -8.68 0.25 6.87
C THR A 79 -7.40 -0.44 6.41
N VAL A 80 -6.25 0.20 6.64
CA VAL A 80 -4.92 -0.38 6.40
C VAL A 80 -4.09 -0.25 7.67
N LYS A 81 -3.85 -1.36 8.37
CA LYS A 81 -2.96 -1.36 9.53
C LYS A 81 -1.50 -1.30 9.11
N ALA A 82 -0.68 -0.63 9.91
CA ALA A 82 0.78 -0.70 9.75
C ALA A 82 1.24 -2.17 9.84
N GLY A 83 2.17 -2.57 8.97
CA GLY A 83 2.65 -3.94 8.87
C GLY A 83 1.82 -4.87 7.99
N SER A 84 0.64 -4.45 7.52
CA SER A 84 -0.16 -5.23 6.57
C SER A 84 0.64 -5.53 5.30
N GLN A 85 0.44 -6.72 4.74
CA GLN A 85 0.90 -7.04 3.40
C GLN A 85 -0.10 -6.48 2.40
N ILE A 86 0.42 -5.80 1.38
CA ILE A 86 -0.37 -5.26 0.28
C ILE A 86 0.13 -5.90 -1.01
N ILE A 87 -0.73 -6.68 -1.67
CA ILE A 87 -0.43 -7.20 -3.01
C ILE A 87 -1.13 -6.29 -4.00
N VAL A 88 -0.37 -5.61 -4.86
CA VAL A 88 -0.93 -4.69 -5.87
C VAL A 88 -0.71 -5.28 -7.26
N THR A 89 -1.75 -5.29 -8.07
CA THR A 89 -1.69 -5.51 -9.52
C THR A 89 -2.00 -4.20 -10.23
N GLN A 90 -1.02 -3.64 -10.95
CA GLN A 90 -1.16 -2.38 -11.70
C GLN A 90 -0.42 -2.50 -13.03
N ASN A 91 -1.06 -2.09 -14.13
CA ASN A 91 -0.47 -2.13 -15.47
C ASN A 91 0.13 -3.51 -15.86
N GLY A 92 -0.53 -4.60 -15.45
CA GLY A 92 -0.08 -5.98 -15.71
C GLY A 92 1.05 -6.49 -14.81
N VAL A 93 1.54 -5.68 -13.87
CA VAL A 93 2.58 -6.06 -12.91
C VAL A 93 1.97 -6.31 -11.54
N THR A 94 2.25 -7.46 -10.94
CA THR A 94 1.86 -7.79 -9.56
C THR A 94 3.08 -7.69 -8.64
N THR A 95 2.96 -6.98 -7.53
CA THR A 95 4.06 -6.82 -6.55
C THR A 95 3.52 -6.83 -5.13
N ALA A 96 4.26 -7.46 -4.22
CA ALA A 96 3.95 -7.51 -2.80
C ALA A 96 4.76 -6.46 -2.02
N TYR A 97 4.06 -5.72 -1.19
CA TYR A 97 4.59 -4.67 -0.34
C TYR A 97 4.21 -4.90 1.12
N LYS A 98 4.85 -4.16 2.01
CA LYS A 98 4.45 -4.00 3.40
C LYS A 98 4.07 -2.53 3.64
N ALA A 99 2.93 -2.28 4.29
CA ALA A 99 2.58 -0.97 4.82
C ALA A 99 3.59 -0.59 5.92
N SER A 100 4.41 0.43 5.70
CA SER A 100 5.54 0.76 6.58
C SER A 100 5.18 1.68 7.75
N GLY A 101 3.99 2.29 7.72
CA GLY A 101 3.52 3.19 8.75
C GLY A 101 2.00 3.36 8.73
N GLU A 102 1.51 4.29 9.55
CA GLU A 102 0.11 4.68 9.59
C GLU A 102 -0.28 5.48 8.32
N PRO A 103 -1.45 5.23 7.73
CA PRO A 103 -1.91 6.00 6.59
C PRO A 103 -2.14 7.48 6.91
N ALA A 104 -1.76 8.37 5.99
CA ALA A 104 -2.26 9.74 6.00
C ALA A 104 -3.65 9.78 5.34
N VAL A 105 -4.70 10.06 6.11
CA VAL A 105 -6.09 10.00 5.63
C VAL A 105 -6.61 11.40 5.30
N TYR A 106 -7.10 11.57 4.06
CA TYR A 106 -7.77 12.77 3.57
C TYR A 106 -9.22 12.46 3.21
N VAL A 107 -10.02 13.51 2.98
CA VAL A 107 -11.45 13.33 2.60
C VAL A 107 -11.62 12.59 1.27
N SER A 108 -10.67 12.72 0.33
CA SER A 108 -10.77 12.12 -1.00
C SER A 108 -10.04 10.79 -1.17
N HIS A 109 -9.00 10.53 -0.37
CA HIS A 109 -8.13 9.37 -0.45
C HIS A 109 -7.33 9.24 0.84
N GLN A 110 -6.68 8.10 1.02
CA GLN A 110 -5.58 7.96 1.97
C GLN A 110 -4.28 7.63 1.23
N GLU A 111 -3.17 7.91 1.90
CA GLU A 111 -1.82 7.62 1.43
C GLU A 111 -1.14 6.66 2.40
N VAL A 112 -0.63 5.54 1.90
CA VAL A 112 0.13 4.56 2.70
C VAL A 112 1.55 4.47 2.16
N GLU A 113 2.54 4.73 3.01
CA GLU A 113 3.94 4.47 2.67
C GLU A 113 4.18 2.96 2.60
N LEU A 114 4.81 2.53 1.52
CA LEU A 114 5.09 1.13 1.23
C LEU A 114 6.60 0.88 1.19
N VAL A 115 6.99 -0.30 1.66
CA VAL A 115 8.31 -0.87 1.39
C VAL A 115 8.16 -2.16 0.60
N LEU A 116 9.10 -2.41 -0.31
CA LEU A 116 9.18 -3.70 -0.99
C LEU A 116 9.33 -4.78 0.07
N LYS A 117 8.49 -5.81 -0.02
CA LYS A 117 8.68 -6.99 0.80
C LYS A 117 9.93 -7.69 0.26
N GLU A 118 11.03 -7.68 1.02
CA GLU A 118 12.20 -8.48 0.67
C GLU A 118 11.72 -9.91 0.38
N ARG A 119 12.20 -10.49 -0.73
CA ARG A 119 11.95 -11.90 -1.04
C ARG A 119 12.31 -12.67 0.21
N TRP A 120 11.35 -13.39 0.80
CA TRP A 120 11.62 -14.31 1.90
C TRP A 120 12.84 -15.16 1.50
N ALA A 121 13.96 -14.94 2.21
CA ALA A 121 15.11 -15.82 2.18
C ALA A 121 14.93 -16.89 3.25
#